data_AF-A0A2G8KU15-F1
#
_entry.id   AF-A0A2G8KU15-F1
#
_cell.length_a   1.000
_cell.length_b   1.000
_cell.length_c   1.000
_cell.angle_alpha   90.00
_cell.angle_beta   90.00
_cell.angle_gamma   90.00
#
_symmetry.space_group_name_H-M   'P 1'
#
loop_
_entity.id
_entity.type
_entity.pdbx_description
1 polymer ?
#
loop_
_entity_poly.entity_id
_entity_poly.type
_entity_poly.pdbx_seq_one_letter_code
_entity_poly.pdbx_strand_id
1 'polypeptide(L)'
;MISSLDGLNYYAEYELFRIANEDNLYRLTNIDGYSGNTGGDAMAWDIQSAWSTKDRDNGKHTDVHGECAVEGHGAYWYSVCGDFNPNGLYNGSGSTSLFWRDIPGSNFNNLKFLEMKIRPARS
;
A
#
# COMPACT_ATOMS: atom_id res chain seq x y z
N MET A 1 2.53 -9.90 -7.64
CA MET A 1 2.73 -9.45 -9.04
C MET A 1 1.86 -8.23 -9.24
N ILE A 2 2.35 -7.26 -10.00
CA ILE A 2 1.65 -6.03 -10.34
C ILE A 2 1.66 -5.92 -11.86
N SER A 3 0.53 -5.60 -12.49
CA SER A 3 0.46 -5.38 -13.93
C SER A 3 -0.19 -4.04 -14.23
N SER A 4 0.44 -3.24 -15.10
CA SER A 4 -0.10 -1.98 -15.59
C SER A 4 -1.03 -2.20 -16.79
N LEU A 5 -1.80 -1.17 -17.17
CA LEU A 5 -2.76 -1.25 -18.29
C LEU A 5 -2.11 -1.48 -19.64
N ASP A 6 -0.88 -1.02 -19.83
CA ASP A 6 -0.06 -1.23 -21.03
C ASP A 6 0.57 -2.64 -21.10
N GLY A 7 0.31 -3.49 -20.09
CA GLY A 7 0.74 -4.89 -20.07
C GLY A 7 2.14 -5.12 -19.51
N LEU A 8 2.78 -4.11 -18.94
CA LEU A 8 4.05 -4.29 -18.22
C LEU A 8 3.80 -4.93 -16.85
N ASN A 9 4.77 -5.74 -16.42
CA ASN A 9 4.70 -6.48 -15.17
C ASN A 9 5.80 -6.06 -14.22
N TYR A 10 5.41 -5.90 -12.96
CA TYR A 10 6.26 -5.48 -11.87
C TYR A 10 6.11 -6.39 -10.65
N TYR A 11 7.10 -6.34 -9.77
CA TYR A 11 7.05 -6.97 -8.47
C TYR A 11 7.83 -6.13 -7.44
N ALA A 12 7.34 -6.20 -6.21
CA ALA A 12 8.05 -5.81 -5.01
C ALA A 12 8.06 -7.03 -4.08
N GLU A 13 9.23 -7.36 -3.56
CA GLU A 13 9.46 -8.41 -2.57
C GLU A 13 10.06 -7.78 -1.32
N TYR A 14 9.56 -8.20 -0.17
CA TYR A 14 10.08 -7.80 1.13
C TYR A 14 10.49 -9.07 1.86
N GLU A 15 11.72 -9.12 2.36
CA GLU A 15 12.24 -10.24 3.14
C GLU A 15 11.50 -10.38 4.48
N LEU A 16 11.06 -9.26 5.04
CA LEU A 16 10.32 -9.20 6.30
C LEU A 16 9.01 -8.46 6.10
N PHE A 17 7.92 -9.08 6.55
CA PHE A 17 6.60 -8.47 6.64
C PHE A 17 5.92 -8.96 7.91
N ARG A 18 5.55 -8.05 8.82
CA ARG A 18 4.91 -8.37 10.10
C ARG A 18 3.79 -7.40 10.43
N ILE A 19 2.66 -7.96 10.85
CA ILE A 19 1.50 -7.22 11.33
C ILE A 19 1.24 -7.57 12.79
N ALA A 20 0.77 -6.60 13.56
CA ALA A 20 0.30 -6.83 14.92
C ALA A 20 -1.11 -7.47 14.91
N ASN A 21 -1.57 -7.87 16.10
CA ASN A 21 -2.94 -8.33 16.29
C ASN A 21 -3.95 -7.15 16.32
N GLU A 22 -5.22 -7.48 16.52
CA GLU A 22 -6.32 -6.52 16.57
C GLU A 22 -6.20 -5.49 17.70
N ASP A 23 -5.76 -5.91 18.89
CA ASP A 23 -5.56 -5.02 20.04
C ASP A 23 -4.57 -3.89 19.74
N ASN A 24 -3.67 -4.14 18.77
CA ASN A 24 -2.68 -3.19 18.28
C ASN A 24 -3.03 -2.66 16.88
N LEU A 25 -4.31 -2.70 16.53
CA LEU A 25 -4.90 -2.11 15.32
C LEU A 25 -4.27 -2.66 14.03
N TYR A 26 -3.86 -3.93 14.02
CA TYR A 26 -3.20 -4.58 12.89
C TYR A 26 -1.98 -3.82 12.35
N ARG A 27 -1.27 -3.09 13.22
CA ARG A 27 -0.14 -2.23 12.85
C ARG A 27 0.90 -2.96 12.01
N LEU A 28 1.40 -2.32 10.94
CA LEU A 28 2.53 -2.80 10.17
C LEU A 28 3.80 -2.63 11.01
N THR A 29 4.18 -3.67 11.76
CA THR A 29 5.26 -3.57 12.75
C THR A 29 6.64 -3.71 12.14
N ASN A 30 6.76 -4.41 11.01
CA ASN A 30 8.01 -4.52 10.29
C ASN A 30 7.76 -4.73 8.79
N ILE A 31 8.50 -3.98 7.98
CA ILE A 31 8.63 -4.19 6.55
C ILE A 31 10.06 -3.83 6.17
N ASP A 32 10.80 -4.77 5.57
CA ASP A 32 12.23 -4.59 5.29
C ASP A 32 12.71 -5.55 4.20
N GLY A 33 13.90 -5.30 3.68
CA GLY A 33 14.53 -6.09 2.61
C GLY A 33 13.83 -5.90 1.27
N TYR A 34 13.38 -4.67 0.98
CA TYR A 34 12.75 -4.36 -0.30
C TYR A 34 13.69 -4.70 -1.47
N SER A 35 13.15 -5.42 -2.44
CA SER A 35 13.73 -5.62 -3.76
C SER A 35 12.62 -5.69 -4.80
N GLY A 36 12.94 -5.38 -6.06
CA GLY A 36 11.91 -5.34 -7.09
C GLY A 36 12.26 -4.47 -8.26
N ASN A 37 11.32 -4.36 -9.19
CA ASN A 37 11.42 -3.51 -10.37
C ASN A 37 10.34 -2.42 -10.42
N THR A 38 9.63 -2.16 -9.31
CA THR A 38 8.59 -1.13 -9.21
C THR A 38 9.10 0.31 -9.21
N GLY A 39 10.39 0.54 -9.51
CA GLY A 39 11.02 1.86 -9.53
C GLY A 39 11.37 2.43 -8.14
N GLY A 40 10.65 2.01 -7.10
CA GLY A 40 10.83 2.44 -5.72
C GLY A 40 9.99 1.65 -4.73
N ASP A 41 10.32 1.81 -3.45
CA ASP A 41 9.64 1.21 -2.30
C ASP A 41 8.50 2.13 -1.82
N ALA A 42 7.30 1.90 -2.35
CA ALA A 42 6.13 2.68 -1.99
C ALA A 42 5.55 2.34 -0.60
N MET A 43 6.05 1.30 0.09
CA MET A 43 5.59 0.93 1.44
C MET A 43 6.56 1.37 2.55
N ALA A 44 7.75 1.89 2.20
CA ALA A 44 8.78 2.30 3.15
C ALA A 44 8.25 3.24 4.26
N TRP A 45 7.35 4.15 3.90
CA TRP A 45 6.80 5.15 4.82
C TRP A 45 5.62 4.66 5.66
N ASP A 46 5.06 3.49 5.35
CA ASP A 46 3.88 2.94 6.03
C ASP A 46 4.24 2.14 7.29
N ILE A 47 5.54 1.95 7.56
CA ILE A 47 5.99 1.24 8.75
C ILE A 47 5.46 1.92 10.03
N GLN A 48 5.08 1.10 10.99
CA GLN A 48 4.43 1.48 12.24
C GLN A 48 3.06 2.13 12.08
N SER A 49 2.48 2.24 10.88
CA SER A 49 1.11 2.74 10.69
C SER A 49 0.08 1.67 11.08
N ALA A 50 -1.03 2.11 11.68
CA ALA A 50 -2.15 1.24 12.01
C ALA A 50 -3.05 1.06 10.77
N TRP A 51 -3.77 -0.05 10.71
CA TRP A 51 -4.69 -0.32 9.62
C TRP A 51 -5.91 0.59 9.72
N SER A 52 -6.21 1.39 8.70
CA SER A 52 -7.37 2.28 8.67
C SER A 52 -8.41 1.81 7.64
N THR A 53 -9.68 1.99 7.98
CA THR A 53 -10.84 1.75 7.10
C THR A 53 -11.69 3.02 7.04
N LYS A 54 -12.65 3.07 6.11
CA LYS A 54 -13.55 4.22 5.93
C LYS A 54 -14.30 4.64 7.21
N ASP A 55 -14.53 3.70 8.12
CA ASP A 55 -15.29 3.85 9.36
C ASP A 55 -14.39 3.84 10.62
N ARG A 56 -13.07 3.68 10.44
CA ARG A 56 -12.10 3.65 11.53
C ARG A 56 -10.78 4.24 11.08
N ASP A 57 -10.61 5.53 11.36
CA ASP A 57 -9.35 6.25 11.11
C ASP A 57 -8.36 5.99 12.25
N ASN A 58 -7.26 5.30 11.95
CA ASN A 58 -6.14 5.06 12.85
C ASN A 58 -4.85 5.77 12.39
N GLY A 59 -4.98 6.83 11.57
CA GLY A 59 -3.87 7.62 11.06
C GLY A 59 -2.96 8.19 12.15
N LYS A 60 -1.64 8.23 11.89
CA LYS A 60 -0.63 8.74 12.84
C LYS A 60 -0.67 10.25 13.02
N HIS A 61 -1.13 10.98 12.02
CA HIS A 61 -1.08 12.44 12.00
C HIS A 61 -2.47 12.98 12.26
N THR A 62 -2.69 13.46 13.48
CA THR A 62 -3.89 14.18 13.92
C THR A 62 -4.11 15.52 13.19
N ASP A 63 -3.17 15.90 12.31
CA ASP A 63 -3.01 17.25 11.80
C ASP A 63 -3.22 17.32 10.27
N VAL A 64 -3.19 16.18 9.58
CA VAL A 64 -3.58 16.07 8.17
C VAL A 64 -4.98 15.50 8.17
N HIS A 65 -5.96 16.37 7.94
CA HIS A 65 -7.37 16.02 7.91
C HIS A 65 -7.60 14.65 7.27
N GLY A 66 -8.05 13.71 8.10
CA GLY A 66 -8.59 12.43 7.70
C GLY A 66 -9.55 12.63 6.53
N GLU A 67 -9.60 11.74 5.57
CA GLU A 67 -9.91 10.34 5.77
C GLU A 67 -9.25 9.55 4.65
N CYS A 68 -7.95 9.22 4.71
CA CYS A 68 -7.25 8.58 3.58
C CYS A 68 -7.96 7.32 3.06
N ALA A 69 -8.64 6.59 3.97
CA ALA A 69 -9.43 5.43 3.59
C ALA A 69 -10.76 5.78 2.88
N VAL A 70 -11.34 6.95 3.17
CA VAL A 70 -12.51 7.47 2.45
C VAL A 70 -12.07 8.10 1.13
N GLU A 71 -11.07 8.98 1.14
CA GLU A 71 -10.55 9.65 -0.06
C GLU A 71 -9.93 8.67 -1.04
N GLY A 72 -9.11 7.73 -0.54
CA GLY A 72 -8.47 6.68 -1.34
C GLY A 72 -9.40 5.52 -1.66
N HIS A 73 -10.64 5.50 -1.13
CA HIS A 73 -11.62 4.43 -1.31
C HIS A 73 -11.06 3.03 -1.03
N GLY A 74 -10.14 2.91 -0.07
CA GLY A 74 -9.42 1.68 0.23
C GLY A 74 -9.00 1.60 1.68
N ALA A 75 -8.89 0.39 2.21
CA ALA A 75 -8.33 0.19 3.55
C ALA A 75 -6.84 -0.07 3.45
N TYR A 76 -6.01 0.54 4.29
CA TYR A 76 -4.56 0.40 4.21
C TYR A 76 -3.84 0.89 5.47
N TRP A 77 -2.53 0.64 5.56
CA TRP A 77 -1.64 1.18 6.60
C TRP A 77 -1.22 2.62 6.31
N TYR A 78 -2.18 3.56 6.27
CA TYR A 78 -1.91 4.94 5.88
C TYR A 78 -1.00 5.67 6.88
N SER A 79 0.14 6.14 6.39
CA SER A 79 1.02 7.10 7.06
C SER A 79 0.53 8.54 6.83
N VAL A 80 0.67 9.04 5.59
CA VAL A 80 0.11 10.31 5.07
C VAL A 80 -0.54 10.01 3.72
N CYS A 81 -1.64 9.25 3.75
CA CYS A 81 -2.38 8.71 2.60
C CYS A 81 -1.61 7.82 1.60
N GLY A 82 -0.31 7.62 1.81
CA GLY A 82 0.50 6.55 1.23
C GLY A 82 0.87 6.75 -0.25
N ASP A 83 1.88 5.99 -0.67
CA ASP A 83 2.40 5.96 -2.04
C ASP A 83 1.95 4.70 -2.79
N PHE A 84 1.12 3.91 -2.12
CA PHE A 84 0.58 2.65 -2.57
C PHE A 84 -0.87 2.52 -2.09
N ASN A 85 -1.78 2.13 -2.99
CA ASN A 85 -3.17 1.85 -2.63
C ASN A 85 -3.61 0.50 -3.22
N PRO A 86 -3.28 -0.62 -2.55
CA PRO A 86 -3.62 -1.96 -3.05
C PRO A 86 -5.11 -2.29 -2.97
N ASN A 87 -5.86 -1.53 -2.17
CA ASN A 87 -7.27 -1.79 -1.88
C ASN A 87 -8.19 -0.67 -2.40
N GLY A 88 -7.68 0.19 -3.29
CA GLY A 88 -8.46 1.19 -3.99
C GLY A 88 -9.39 0.59 -5.04
N LEU A 89 -10.07 1.46 -5.77
CA LEU A 89 -11.03 1.08 -6.79
C LEU A 89 -10.33 0.49 -8.03
N TYR A 90 -10.77 -0.68 -8.45
CA TYR A 90 -10.43 -1.20 -9.77
C TYR A 90 -11.06 -0.32 -10.85
N ASN A 91 -10.26 0.16 -11.82
CA ASN A 91 -10.65 1.20 -12.78
C ASN A 91 -11.09 2.53 -12.13
N GLY A 92 -10.55 2.87 -10.95
CA GLY A 92 -10.70 4.18 -10.34
C GLY A 92 -9.94 5.30 -11.09
N SER A 93 -9.65 6.40 -10.40
CA SER A 93 -8.83 7.47 -10.97
C SER A 93 -8.01 8.16 -9.89
N GLY A 94 -6.77 8.56 -10.24
CA GLY A 94 -5.90 9.24 -9.30
C GLY A 94 -5.65 8.41 -8.03
N SER A 95 -5.69 9.06 -6.87
CA SER A 95 -5.47 8.45 -5.56
C SER A 95 -6.54 7.42 -5.14
N THR A 96 -7.71 7.42 -5.80
CA THR A 96 -8.78 6.45 -5.53
C THR A 96 -8.53 5.09 -6.19
N SER A 97 -7.59 5.04 -7.14
CA SER A 97 -7.32 3.84 -7.93
C SER A 97 -6.46 2.81 -7.21
N LEU A 98 -6.39 1.61 -7.77
CA LEU A 98 -5.28 0.69 -7.53
C LEU A 98 -4.00 1.28 -8.12
N PHE A 99 -3.05 1.70 -7.29
CA PHE A 99 -1.81 2.30 -7.78
C PHE A 99 -0.59 1.91 -6.93
N TRP A 100 0.59 2.01 -7.57
CA TRP A 100 1.91 2.04 -6.94
C TRP A 100 2.67 3.22 -7.54
N ARG A 101 2.99 4.24 -6.74
CA ARG A 101 3.44 5.55 -7.25
C ARG A 101 4.74 5.47 -8.04
N ASP A 102 5.69 4.67 -7.57
CA ASP A 102 7.04 4.64 -8.15
C ASP A 102 7.16 3.88 -9.48
N ILE A 103 6.08 3.24 -9.95
CA ILE A 103 6.13 2.52 -11.22
C ILE A 103 6.40 3.53 -12.35
N PRO A 104 7.45 3.31 -13.18
CA PRO A 104 7.79 4.23 -14.26
C PRO A 104 6.63 4.51 -15.20
N GLY A 105 6.41 5.78 -15.53
CA GLY A 105 5.30 6.20 -16.38
C GLY A 105 3.93 6.21 -15.69
N SER A 106 3.87 5.92 -14.38
CA SER A 106 2.63 5.97 -13.62
C SER A 106 2.52 7.29 -12.84
N ASN A 107 1.62 8.17 -13.29
CA ASN A 107 1.09 9.26 -12.46
C ASN A 107 -0.30 8.82 -12.00
N PHE A 108 -0.37 7.93 -11.00
CA PHE A 108 -1.62 7.45 -10.39
C PHE A 108 -2.60 6.74 -11.34
N ASN A 109 -2.09 6.02 -12.35
CA ASN A 109 -2.94 5.30 -13.31
C ASN A 109 -3.17 3.84 -12.89
N ASN A 110 -4.44 3.43 -13.00
CA ASN A 110 -4.99 2.14 -12.57
C ASN A 110 -4.11 0.95 -12.92
N LEU A 111 -3.69 0.18 -11.93
CA LEU A 111 -3.15 -1.14 -12.15
C LEU A 111 -4.26 -2.06 -12.69
N LYS A 112 -3.91 -2.86 -13.70
CA LYS A 112 -4.78 -3.92 -14.22
C LYS A 112 -4.86 -5.10 -13.25
N PHE A 113 -3.79 -5.32 -12.50
CA PHE A 113 -3.71 -6.43 -11.58
C PHE A 113 -2.75 -6.10 -10.44
N LEU A 114 -3.13 -6.51 -9.24
CA LEU A 114 -2.31 -6.42 -8.05
C LEU A 114 -2.62 -7.61 -7.16
N GLU A 115 -1.56 -8.25 -6.64
CA GLU A 115 -1.71 -9.36 -5.71
C GLU A 115 -0.54 -9.37 -4.72
N MET A 116 -0.88 -9.50 -3.43
CA MET A 116 0.05 -9.68 -2.33
C MET A 116 0.04 -11.16 -1.92
N LYS A 117 1.23 -11.75 -1.75
CA LYS A 117 1.42 -13.12 -1.26
C LYS A 117 2.46 -13.11 -0.14
N ILE A 118 2.29 -14.00 0.82
CA ILE A 118 3.25 -14.21 1.89
C ILE A 118 3.79 -15.64 1.84
N ARG A 119 5.05 -15.81 2.25
CA ARG A 119 5.69 -17.10 2.50
C ARG A 119 6.54 -17.00 3.77
N PRO A 120 6.71 -18.08 4.54
CA PRO A 120 7.68 -18.08 5.64
C PRO A 120 9.07 -17.70 5.15
N ALA A 121 9.76 -16.82 5.89
CA ALA A 121 11.16 -16.50 5.63
C ALA A 121 12.01 -17.76 5.81
N ARG A 122 12.99 -17.97 4.92
CA ARG A 122 13.92 -19.09 5.04
C ARG A 122 14.92 -18.77 6.16
N SER A 123 15.03 -19.67 7.13
CA SER A 123 16.05 -19.65 8.19
C SER A 123 17.44 -19.88 7.63
#